data_AF-A0A257PSF1-F1
#
_entry.id   AF-A0A257PSF1-F1
#
_cell.length_a   1.000
_cell.length_b   1.000
_cell.length_c   1.000
_cell.angle_alpha   90.00
_cell.angle_beta   90.00
_cell.angle_gamma   90.00
#
_symmetry.space_group_name_H-M   'P 1'
#
loop_
_entity.id
_entity.type
_entity.pdbx_description
1 polymer ?
#
loop_
_entity_poly.entity_id
_entity_poly.type
_entity_poly.pdbx_seq_one_letter_code
_entity_poly.pdbx_strand_id
1 'polypeptide(L)'
;MPIRAVCFDVGETLIDETRHWLDWAAFLGVPAMTLFTTIGMVMERGQSLRRVFEIFRPDLDISQVRKQRAEQGWLYDFLPEDLYPDALPCLTT
;
A
#
# COMPACT_ATOMS: atom_id res chain seq x y z
N MET A 1 24.06 9.73 -25.95
CA MET A 1 23.36 10.71 -25.10
C MET A 1 23.50 10.25 -23.66
N PRO A 2 23.93 11.10 -22.70
CA PRO A 2 23.94 10.72 -21.29
C PRO A 2 22.53 10.69 -20.71
N ILE A 3 22.28 9.77 -19.76
CA ILE A 3 21.07 9.78 -18.93
C ILE A 3 21.13 11.04 -18.05
N ARG A 4 20.03 11.81 -18.00
CA ARG A 4 19.95 13.06 -17.22
C ARG A 4 19.05 12.97 -15.99
N ALA A 5 18.15 11.98 -15.96
CA ALA A 5 17.21 11.76 -14.87
C ALA A 5 16.74 10.30 -14.88
N VAL A 6 16.38 9.80 -13.69
CA VAL A 6 15.69 8.52 -13.48
C VAL A 6 14.52 8.82 -12.55
N CYS A 7 13.33 8.33 -12.89
CA CYS A 7 12.15 8.43 -12.05
C CYS A 7 11.77 7.02 -11.60
N PHE A 8 11.56 6.85 -10.31
CA PHE A 8 11.11 5.59 -9.72
C PHE A 8 9.65 5.73 -9.31
N ASP A 9 8.87 4.67 -9.50
CA ASP A 9 7.66 4.49 -8.71
C ASP A 9 8.06 4.22 -7.24
N VAL A 10 7.13 4.44 -6.33
CA VAL A 10 7.38 4.23 -4.90
C VAL A 10 6.97 2.81 -4.50
N GLY A 11 5.70 2.47 -4.67
CA GLY A 11 5.14 1.18 -4.31
C GLY A 11 5.61 0.07 -5.23
N GLU A 12 5.97 -1.07 -4.65
CA GLU A 12 6.49 -2.25 -5.35
C GLU A 12 7.68 -1.97 -6.30
N THR A 13 8.42 -0.89 -6.02
CA THR A 13 9.67 -0.51 -6.71
C THR A 13 10.72 -0.10 -5.69
N LEU A 14 10.43 0.90 -4.84
CA LEU A 14 11.30 1.27 -3.72
C LEU A 14 10.86 0.61 -2.41
N ILE A 15 9.54 0.42 -2.25
CA ILE A 15 8.90 -0.06 -1.03
C ILE A 15 8.14 -1.36 -1.32
N ASP A 16 8.28 -2.36 -0.46
CA ASP A 16 7.42 -3.54 -0.36
C ASP A 16 6.15 -3.15 0.43
N GLU A 17 5.00 -3.10 -0.23
CA GLU A 17 3.74 -2.70 0.41
C GLU A 17 3.03 -3.88 1.09
N THR A 18 3.64 -5.07 1.12
CA THR A 18 3.02 -6.30 1.66
C THR A 18 2.54 -6.10 3.09
N ARG A 19 3.37 -5.53 3.98
CA ARG A 19 2.98 -5.26 5.38
C ARG A 19 1.76 -4.35 5.43
N HIS A 20 1.76 -3.27 4.65
CA HIS A 20 0.67 -2.31 4.59
C HIS A 20 -0.66 -2.98 4.21
N TRP A 21 -0.65 -3.80 3.17
CA TRP A 21 -1.86 -4.48 2.69
C TRP A 21 -2.29 -5.62 3.61
N LEU A 22 -1.36 -6.35 4.23
CA LEU A 22 -1.69 -7.35 5.24
C LEU A 22 -2.37 -6.73 6.47
N ASP A 23 -1.89 -5.56 6.93
CA ASP A 23 -2.50 -4.81 8.03
C ASP A 23 -3.94 -4.36 7.70
N TRP A 24 -4.21 -4.06 6.43
CA TRP A 24 -5.57 -3.78 5.97
C TRP A 24 -6.43 -5.04 5.83
N ALA A 25 -5.87 -6.15 5.35
CA ALA A 25 -6.58 -7.42 5.27
C ALA A 25 -7.04 -7.87 6.66
N ALA A 26 -6.15 -7.78 7.65
CA ALA A 26 -6.45 -8.08 9.05
C ALA A 26 -7.54 -7.16 9.60
N PHE A 27 -7.45 -5.85 9.35
CA PHE A 27 -8.45 -4.87 9.79
C PHE A 27 -9.84 -5.12 9.17
N LEU A 28 -9.88 -5.44 7.86
CA LEU A 28 -11.12 -5.73 7.14
C LEU A 28 -11.69 -7.11 7.47
N GLY A 29 -10.91 -7.98 8.13
CA GLY A 29 -11.30 -9.35 8.44
C GLY A 29 -11.39 -10.25 7.21
N VAL A 30 -10.58 -9.98 6.18
CA VAL A 30 -10.60 -10.73 4.91
C VAL A 30 -9.29 -11.48 4.69
N PRO A 31 -9.28 -12.63 4.00
CA PRO A 31 -8.04 -13.33 3.67
C PRO A 31 -7.11 -12.45 2.81
N ALA A 32 -5.82 -12.47 3.11
CA ALA A 32 -4.81 -11.69 2.39
C ALA A 32 -4.87 -11.92 0.87
N MET A 33 -4.92 -13.18 0.42
CA MET A 33 -5.03 -13.51 -1.00
C MET A 33 -6.28 -12.93 -1.65
N THR A 34 -7.40 -12.84 -0.93
CA THR A 34 -8.63 -12.21 -1.43
C THR A 34 -8.46 -10.71 -1.57
N LEU A 35 -7.80 -10.05 -0.62
CA LEU A 35 -7.46 -8.63 -0.71
C LEU A 35 -6.53 -8.35 -1.90
N PHE A 36 -5.40 -9.05 -2.01
CA PHE A 36 -4.45 -8.87 -3.11
C PHE A 36 -5.07 -9.15 -4.48
N THR A 37 -5.92 -10.19 -4.59
CA THR A 37 -6.67 -10.46 -5.83
C THR A 37 -7.59 -9.30 -6.20
N THR A 38 -8.24 -8.68 -5.20
CA THR A 38 -9.14 -7.54 -5.42
C THR A 38 -8.37 -6.28 -5.81
N ILE A 39 -7.19 -6.04 -5.20
CA ILE A 39 -6.25 -5.00 -5.60
C ILE A 39 -5.87 -5.16 -7.07
N GLY A 40 -5.41 -6.34 -7.47
CA GLY A 40 -5.04 -6.64 -8.85
C GLY A 40 -6.19 -6.42 -9.84
N MET A 41 -7.41 -6.84 -9.48
CA MET A 41 -8.61 -6.61 -10.30
C MET A 41 -8.96 -5.12 -10.45
N VAL A 42 -8.86 -4.33 -9.38
CA VAL A 42 -9.11 -2.87 -9.42
C VAL A 42 -8.06 -2.16 -10.28
N MET A 43 -6.78 -2.54 -10.14
CA MET A 43 -5.67 -2.00 -10.93
C MET A 43 -5.79 -2.33 -12.42
N GLU A 44 -6.13 -3.58 -12.75
CA GLU A 44 -6.34 -4.03 -14.13
C GLU A 44 -7.41 -3.20 -14.85
N ARG A 45 -8.45 -2.78 -14.12
CA ARG A 45 -9.53 -1.93 -14.64
C ARG A 45 -9.19 -0.43 -14.64
N GLY A 46 -7.98 -0.04 -14.28
CA GLY A 46 -7.57 1.36 -14.15
C GLY A 46 -8.38 2.15 -13.11
N GLN A 47 -8.95 1.45 -12.13
CA GLN A 47 -9.78 2.06 -11.08
C GLN A 47 -8.92 2.56 -9.93
N SER A 48 -9.46 3.49 -9.14
CA SER A 48 -8.79 3.93 -7.91
C SER A 48 -8.66 2.76 -6.93
N LEU A 49 -7.48 2.55 -6.35
CA LEU A 49 -7.25 1.57 -5.29
C LEU A 49 -8.19 1.73 -4.09
N ARG A 50 -8.75 2.92 -3.87
CA ARG A 50 -9.79 3.14 -2.85
C ARG A 50 -11.01 2.23 -3.04
N ARG A 51 -11.29 1.83 -4.29
CA ARG A 51 -12.39 0.93 -4.63
C ARG A 51 -12.27 -0.43 -3.95
N VAL A 52 -11.06 -0.88 -3.62
CA VAL A 52 -10.84 -2.13 -2.86
C VAL A 52 -11.61 -2.10 -1.53
N PHE A 53 -11.55 -0.98 -0.81
CA PHE A 53 -12.25 -0.83 0.46
C PHE A 53 -13.78 -0.84 0.27
N GLU A 54 -14.28 -0.14 -0.76
CA GLU A 54 -15.71 -0.10 -1.06
C GLU A 54 -16.27 -1.48 -1.46
N ILE A 55 -15.45 -2.34 -2.08
CA ILE A 55 -15.84 -3.72 -2.44
C ILE A 55 -16.08 -4.56 -1.19
N PHE A 56 -15.22 -4.44 -0.18
CA PHE A 56 -15.35 -5.23 1.06
C PHE A 56 -16.29 -4.60 2.07
N ARG A 57 -16.29 -3.27 2.18
CA ARG A 57 -17.06 -2.48 3.15
C ARG A 57 -17.54 -1.17 2.50
N PRO A 58 -18.63 -1.19 1.72
CA PRO A 58 -19.14 -0.01 1.02
C PRO A 58 -19.65 1.09 1.96
N ASP A 59 -19.92 0.74 3.22
CA ASP A 59 -20.33 1.63 4.30
C ASP A 59 -19.17 2.33 5.01
N LEU A 60 -17.92 2.00 4.65
CA LEU A 60 -16.74 2.41 5.40
C LEU A 60 -16.23 3.79 4.99
N ASP A 61 -16.23 4.74 5.92
CA ASP A 61 -15.45 5.97 5.78
C ASP A 61 -13.98 5.70 6.15
N ILE A 62 -13.14 5.53 5.13
CA ILE A 62 -11.70 5.27 5.29
C ILE A 62 -10.98 6.40 6.03
N SER A 63 -11.41 7.65 5.88
CA SER A 63 -10.77 8.77 6.57
C SER A 63 -11.03 8.68 8.08
N GLN A 64 -12.26 8.34 8.46
CA GLN A 64 -12.63 8.13 9.86
C GLN A 64 -11.93 6.90 10.45
N VAL A 65 -11.89 5.79 9.72
CA VAL A 65 -11.18 4.57 10.14
C VAL A 65 -9.71 4.85 10.37
N ARG A 66 -9.04 5.56 9.45
CA ARG A 66 -7.62 5.88 9.60
C ARG A 66 -7.36 6.68 10.87
N LYS A 67 -8.24 7.65 11.17
CA LYS A 67 -8.15 8.44 12.41
C LYS A 67 -8.31 7.56 13.65
N GLN A 68 -9.35 6.73 13.70
CA GLN A 68 -9.62 5.84 14.84
C GLN A 68 -8.50 4.83 15.07
N ARG A 69 -7.96 4.23 14.01
CA ARG A 69 -6.81 3.33 14.10
C ARG A 69 -5.56 4.07 14.59
N ALA A 70 -5.31 5.30 14.12
CA ALA A 70 -4.20 6.11 14.57
C ALA A 70 -4.29 6.47 16.06
N GLU A 71 -5.48 6.76 16.58
CA GLU A 71 -5.73 6.95 18.02
C GLU A 71 -5.41 5.70 18.86
N GLN A 72 -5.43 4.52 18.23
CA GLN A 72 -5.08 3.22 18.84
C GLN A 72 -3.61 2.81 18.58
N GLY A 73 -2.79 3.71 18.03
CA GLY A 73 -1.36 3.48 17.80
C GLY A 73 -1.01 2.81 16.47
N TRP A 74 -1.98 2.60 15.57
CA TRP A 74 -1.67 2.15 14.22
C TRP A 74 -1.04 3.29 13.40
N LEU A 75 0.12 3.02 12.82
CA LEU A 75 0.82 3.97 11.97
C LEU A 75 0.40 3.78 10.51
N TYR A 76 -0.22 4.80 9.93
CA TYR A 76 -0.45 4.86 8.48
C TYR A 76 0.76 5.48 7.78
N ASP A 77 1.86 4.75 7.78
CA ASP A 77 3.10 5.15 7.14
C ASP A 77 3.92 3.93 6.72
N PHE A 78 4.90 4.17 5.85
CA PHE A 78 5.95 3.21 5.53
C PHE A 78 7.15 3.43 6.46
N LEU A 79 7.77 2.33 6.84
CA LEU A 79 8.92 2.30 7.72
C LEU A 79 10.19 1.99 6.91
N PRO A 80 11.40 2.30 7.43
CA PRO A 80 12.64 1.96 6.75
C PRO A 80 12.76 0.48 6.37
N GLU A 81 12.20 -0.41 7.18
CA GLU A 81 12.13 -1.85 6.92
C GLU A 81 11.20 -2.25 5.75
N ASP A 82 10.32 -1.37 5.29
CA ASP A 82 9.49 -1.61 4.12
C ASP A 82 10.26 -1.30 2.82
N LEU A 83 11.47 -0.72 2.87
CA LEU A 83 12.29 -0.54 1.67
C LEU A 83 12.82 -1.90 1.17
N TYR A 84 12.85 -2.08 -0.15
CA TYR A 84 13.59 -3.20 -0.72
C TYR A 84 15.08 -3.13 -0.32
N PRO A 85 15.75 -4.26 -0.05
CA PRO A 85 17.12 -4.26 0.50
C PRO A 85 18.16 -3.49 -0.31
N ASP A 86 17.93 -3.35 -1.62
CA ASP A 86 18.78 -2.65 -2.57
C ASP A 86 18.35 -1.21 -2.87
N ALA A 87 17.15 -0.78 -2.45
CA ALA A 87 16.62 0.55 -2.76
C ALA A 87 17.53 1.68 -2.22
N LEU A 88 17.80 1.68 -0.92
CA LEU A 88 18.63 2.73 -0.30
C LEU A 88 20.11 2.67 -0.75
N PRO A 89 20.78 1.50 -0.79
CA PRO A 89 22.15 1.41 -1.31
C PRO A 89 22.30 1.91 -2.75
N CYS A 90 21.28 1.75 -3.60
CA CYS A 90 21.33 2.26 -4.98
C CYS A 90 21.17 3.78 -5.10
N LEU A 91 20.62 4.45 -4.07
CA LEU A 91 20.31 5.88 -4.10
C LEU A 91 21.28 6.74 -3.28
N THR A 92 22.12 6.13 -2.45
CA THR A 92 23.03 6.82 -1.53
C THR A 92 24.48 6.55 -1.92
N THR A 93 24.96 7.30 -2.91
CA THR A 93 26.40 7.45 -3.21
C THR A 93 27.00 8.61 -2.45
#